data_AF-A0A183DMT6-F1
#
_entry.id   AF-A0A183DMT6-F1
#
_cell.length_a   1.000
_cell.length_b   1.000
_cell.length_c   1.000
_cell.angle_alpha   90.00
_cell.angle_beta   90.00
_cell.angle_gamma   90.00
#
_symmetry.space_group_name_H-M   'P 1'
#
loop_
_entity.id
_entity.type
_entity.pdbx_description
1 polymer ?
#
loop_
_entity_poly.entity_id
_entity_poly.type
_entity_poly.pdbx_seq_one_letter_code
_entity_poly.pdbx_strand_id
1 'polypeptide(L)'
;MYFKEGTSIIVGQVVPGGAAAVDGRLQQGDEIIEIDGTNVEGESHSMAVQLMQKSAASGHVKLVVRRHKISAGNSTNILIEK
;
A
#
# COMPACT_ATOMS: atom_id res chain seq x y z
N MET A 1 -21.63 -16.67 -3.25
CA MET A 1 -20.47 -16.11 -2.54
C MET A 1 -19.95 -14.95 -3.37
N TYR A 2 -19.98 -13.72 -2.83
CA TYR A 2 -19.46 -12.56 -3.55
C TYR A 2 -17.97 -12.50 -3.32
N PHE A 3 -17.18 -12.72 -4.37
CA PHE A 3 -15.78 -12.33 -4.38
C PHE A 3 -15.78 -10.80 -4.36
N LYS A 4 -15.59 -10.22 -3.17
CA LYS A 4 -15.27 -8.80 -3.05
C LYS A 4 -13.90 -8.69 -3.72
N GLU A 5 -13.81 -8.11 -4.91
CA GLU A 5 -12.52 -7.61 -5.42
C GLU A 5 -12.01 -6.67 -4.33
N GLY A 6 -11.09 -7.17 -3.52
CA GLY A 6 -10.60 -6.44 -2.36
C GLY A 6 -9.89 -5.21 -2.88
N THR A 7 -10.42 -4.03 -2.58
CA THR A 7 -9.74 -2.77 -2.89
C THR A 7 -8.52 -2.66 -1.98
N SER A 8 -7.41 -3.24 -2.40
CA SER A 8 -6.14 -3.10 -1.70
C SER A 8 -5.69 -1.65 -1.72
N ILE A 9 -5.28 -1.13 -0.57
CA ILE A 9 -4.77 0.24 -0.44
C ILE A 9 -3.27 0.22 -0.71
N ILE A 10 -2.88 0.61 -1.91
CA ILE A 10 -1.48 0.58 -2.36
C ILE A 10 -0.84 1.96 -2.25
N VAL A 11 0.39 2.01 -1.75
CA VAL A 11 1.22 3.21 -1.76
C VAL A 11 1.60 3.54 -3.21
N GLY A 12 0.91 4.53 -3.78
CA GLY A 12 1.18 4.99 -5.13
C GLY A 12 2.50 5.75 -5.26
N GLN A 13 2.83 6.60 -4.28
CA GLN A 13 4.07 7.37 -4.23
C GLN A 13 4.38 7.79 -2.79
N VAL A 14 5.67 7.86 -2.46
CA VAL A 14 6.14 8.53 -1.24
C VAL A 14 6.53 9.96 -1.60
N VAL A 15 5.93 10.95 -0.93
CA VAL A 15 6.16 12.37 -1.21
C VAL A 15 7.56 12.79 -0.72
N PRO A 16 8.44 13.31 -1.59
CA PRO A 16 9.77 13.79 -1.20
C PRO A 16 9.70 14.86 -0.11
N GLY A 17 10.55 14.74 0.92
CA GLY A 17 10.56 15.64 2.07
C GLY A 17 9.39 15.48 3.06
N GLY A 18 8.42 14.61 2.77
CA GLY A 18 7.34 14.27 3.69
C GLY A 18 7.78 13.30 4.78
N ALA A 19 6.95 13.11 5.81
CA ALA A 19 7.26 12.26 6.98
C ALA A 19 7.66 10.82 6.59
N ALA A 20 6.93 10.20 5.65
CA ALA A 20 7.26 8.85 5.17
C ALA A 20 8.57 8.78 4.38
N ALA A 21 8.95 9.84 3.65
CA ALA A 21 10.24 9.91 2.97
C ALA A 21 11.39 10.08 3.96
N VAL A 22 11.19 10.92 4.99
CA VAL A 22 12.17 11.13 6.06
C VAL A 22 12.39 9.85 6.88
N ASP A 23 11.33 9.10 7.15
CA ASP A 23 11.41 7.78 7.79
C ASP A 23 12.08 6.72 6.90
N GLY A 24 11.83 6.78 5.58
CA GLY A 24 12.54 5.99 4.56
C GLY A 24 12.18 4.51 4.48
N ARG A 25 11.32 3.98 5.37
CA ARG A 25 10.94 2.56 5.37
C ARG A 25 9.80 2.24 4.41
N LEU A 26 8.86 3.17 4.20
CA LEU A 26 7.72 3.02 3.30
C LEU A 26 8.18 3.13 1.84
N GLN A 27 7.65 2.28 0.97
CA GLN A 27 8.01 2.23 -0.45
C GLN A 27 6.77 2.25 -1.34
N GLN A 28 6.95 2.74 -2.57
CA GLN A 28 5.95 2.58 -3.62
C GLN A 28 5.66 1.10 -3.85
N GLY A 29 4.37 0.77 -3.98
CA GLY A 29 3.91 -0.61 -4.14
C GLY A 29 3.69 -1.38 -2.82
N ASP A 30 4.00 -0.79 -1.66
CA ASP A 30 3.58 -1.35 -0.38
C ASP A 30 2.04 -1.36 -0.29
N GLU A 31 1.49 -2.45 0.21
CA GLU A 31 0.06 -2.55 0.54
C GLU A 31 -0.14 -2.21 2.02
N ILE A 32 -1.06 -1.30 2.32
CA ILE A 32 -1.40 -0.90 3.69
C ILE A 32 -2.42 -1.89 4.26
N ILE A 33 -2.06 -2.50 5.38
CA ILE A 33 -2.85 -3.53 6.07
C ILE A 33 -3.52 -2.94 7.31
N GLU A 34 -2.82 -2.03 8.00
CA GLU A 34 -3.30 -1.41 9.24
C GLU A 34 -2.88 0.06 9.32
N ILE A 35 -3.76 0.90 9.88
CA ILE A 35 -3.50 2.30 10.23
C ILE A 35 -3.82 2.49 11.71
N ASP A 36 -2.81 2.82 12.52
CA ASP A 36 -2.92 3.04 13.97
C ASP A 36 -3.73 1.95 14.71
N GLY A 37 -3.47 0.66 14.43
CA GLY A 37 -4.19 -0.45 15.07
C GLY A 37 -5.48 -0.87 14.37
N THR A 38 -5.93 -0.14 13.34
CA THR A 38 -7.16 -0.46 12.60
C THR A 38 -6.83 -1.18 11.29
N ASN A 39 -7.27 -2.44 11.16
CA ASN A 39 -7.13 -3.20 9.90
C ASN A 39 -7.97 -2.53 8.79
N VAL A 40 -7.38 -2.37 7.61
CA VAL A 40 -8.00 -1.73 6.44
C VAL A 40 -8.06 -2.64 5.22
N GLU A 41 -7.86 -3.95 5.39
CA GLU A 41 -7.93 -4.91 4.29
C GLU A 41 -9.37 -5.06 3.80
N GLY A 42 -9.59 -4.80 2.50
CA GLY A 42 -10.93 -4.87 1.91
C GLY A 42 -11.87 -3.73 2.31
N GLU A 43 -11.34 -2.71 2.99
CA GLU A 43 -12.01 -1.45 3.26
C GLU A 43 -11.94 -0.50 2.05
N SER A 44 -12.76 0.54 2.09
CA SER A 44 -12.76 1.55 1.04
C SER A 44 -11.54 2.46 1.14
N HIS A 45 -11.11 3.00 -0.01
CA HIS A 45 -10.06 4.01 -0.04
C HIS A 45 -10.40 5.25 0.82
N SER A 46 -11.67 5.66 0.84
CA SER A 46 -12.11 6.80 1.64
C SER A 46 -11.97 6.54 3.15
N MET A 47 -12.20 5.31 3.62
CA MET A 47 -11.99 4.94 5.02
C MET A 47 -10.51 5.03 5.40
N ALA A 48 -9.62 4.50 4.56
CA ALA A 48 -8.18 4.60 4.78
C ALA A 48 -7.70 6.07 4.84
N VAL A 49 -8.21 6.93 3.94
CA VAL A 49 -7.90 8.37 3.95
C VAL A 49 -8.38 9.05 5.23
N GLN A 50 -9.60 8.75 5.70
CA GLN A 50 -10.12 9.31 6.95
C GLN A 50 -9.26 8.92 8.16
N LEU A 51 -8.86 7.64 8.25
CA LEU A 51 -7.96 7.17 9.30
C LEU A 51 -6.61 7.89 9.23
N MET A 52 -5.99 7.96 8.05
CA MET A 52 -4.72 8.69 7.87
C MET A 52 -4.81 10.15 8.31
N GLN A 53 -5.86 10.87 7.91
CA GLN A 53 -6.05 12.28 8.28
C GLN A 53 -6.21 12.46 9.79
N LYS A 54 -7.02 11.60 10.43
CA LYS A 54 -7.21 11.59 11.88
C LYS A 54 -5.90 11.31 12.63
N SER A 55 -5.14 10.32 12.17
CA SER A 55 -3.83 9.97 12.72
C SER A 55 -2.82 11.11 12.56
N ALA A 56 -2.74 11.70 11.37
CA ALA A 56 -1.84 12.82 11.09
C ALA A 56 -2.12 14.04 11.99
N ALA A 57 -3.38 14.28 12.37
CA ALA A 57 -3.74 15.34 13.34
C ALA A 57 -3.14 15.10 14.74
N SER A 58 -2.78 13.85 15.07
CA SER A 58 -2.07 13.48 16.30
C SER A 58 -0.55 13.53 16.16
N GLY A 59 -0.02 13.95 15.00
CA GLY A 59 1.40 14.18 14.75
C GLY A 59 2.20 12.95 14.29
N HIS A 60 1.58 11.76 14.24
CA HIS A 60 2.21 10.55 13.72
C HIS A 60 1.19 9.61 13.07
N VAL A 61 1.67 8.67 12.25
CA VAL A 61 0.85 7.57 11.73
C VAL A 61 1.68 6.29 11.84
N LYS A 62 1.14 5.25 12.46
CA LYS A 62 1.70 3.92 12.47
C LYS A 62 1.02 3.09 11.40
N LEU A 63 1.82 2.53 10.49
CA LEU A 63 1.35 1.66 9.41
C LEU A 63 1.89 0.24 9.61
N VAL A 64 1.04 -0.74 9.33
CA VAL A 64 1.48 -2.11 9.02
C VAL A 64 1.31 -2.29 7.53
N VAL A 65 2.39 -2.70 6.86
CA VAL A 65 2.40 -2.87 5.40
C VAL A 65 2.85 -4.26 4.99
N ARG A 66 2.34 -4.70 3.83
CA ARG A 66 2.77 -5.91 3.13
C ARG A 66 3.57 -5.49 1.91
N ARG A 67 4.82 -5.97 1.82
CA ARG A 67 5.69 -5.76 0.67
C ARG A 67 5.83 -7.03 -0.14
N HIS A 68 5.32 -7.03 -1.36
CA HIS A 68 5.58 -8.10 -2.31
C HIS A 68 6.98 -7.91 -2.89
N LYS A 69 7.84 -8.93 -2.79
CA LYS A 69 9.10 -8.92 -3.51
C LYS A 69 8.77 -8.98 -5.00
N ILE A 70 8.98 -7.89 -5.73
CA ILE A 70 9.02 -7.97 -7.19
C ILE A 70 10.27 -8.76 -7.52
N SER A 71 10.12 -10.05 -7.86
CA SER A 71 11.21 -10.83 -8.42
C SER A 71 11.54 -10.23 -9.79
N ALA A 72 12.67 -9.54 -9.88
CA ALA A 72 13.21 -9.11 -11.15
C ALA A 72 13.53 -10.35 -12.01
N GLY A 73 12.88 -10.46 -13.17
CA GLY A 73 13.20 -11.45 -14.19
C GLY A 73 12.15 -12.55 -14.36
N ASN A 74 11.26 -12.35 -15.32
CA ASN A 74 10.84 -13.40 -16.26
C ASN A 74 10.29 -12.70 -17.51
N SER A 75 11.19 -12.17 -18.34
CA SER A 75 10.88 -11.88 -19.73
C SER A 75 10.68 -13.22 -20.44
N THR A 76 9.46 -13.75 -20.47
CA THR A 76 9.13 -14.89 -21.33
C THR A 76 9.07 -14.41 -22.77
N ASN A 77 10.13 -14.67 -23.53
CA ASN A 77 10.06 -14.63 -25.00
C ASN A 77 9.10 -15.74 -25.44
N ILE A 78 7.88 -15.36 -25.84
CA ILE A 78 6.93 -16.30 -26.45
C ILE A 78 7.30 -16.39 -27.93
N LEU A 79 7.96 -17.48 -28.32
CA LEU A 79 8.07 -17.88 -29.72
C LEU A 79 6.78 -18.64 -30.09
N ILE A 80 5.94 -18.03 -30.92
CA ILE A 80 4.81 -18.72 -31.54
C ILE A 80 5.35 -19.36 -32.83
N GLU A 81 5.56 -20.67 -32.84
CA GLU A 81 5.74 -21.43 -34.09
C GLU A 81 4.37 -21.88 -34.62
N LYS A 82 4.24 -21.90 -35.95
CA LYS A 82 2.98 -22.18 -36.67
C LYS A 82 2.51 -23.61 -36.53
#